data_AF-A0AAJ5ILE7-F1
#
_entry.id   AF-A0AAJ5ILE7-F1
#
_cell.length_a   1.000
_cell.length_b   1.000
_cell.length_c   1.000
_cell.angle_alpha   90.00
_cell.angle_beta   90.00
_cell.angle_gamma   90.00
#
_symmetry.space_group_name_H-M   'P 1'
#
loop_
_entity.id
_entity.type
_entity.pdbx_description
1 polymer ?
#
loop_
_entity_poly.entity_id
_entity_poly.type
_entity_poly.pdbx_seq_one_letter_code
_entity_poly.pdbx_strand_id
1 'polypeptide(L)'
;MKILKCQLQMQAKKQVISALHLNDLVFLQGKPLCGKSTLLSFLFSRIDSARKIWPIVIRSSHAHLCGSLKQSLVSALGLPHWIANDSPGALLNLLREINSSGLSVVLVIDDIDTFVSGPRSKHPELCEFILFLRNEIKFLKVVVTLTNFNSVATLARDFRFSRNCVLELRCWSSGSEFQQFVVYVARACNIERRQVIGEDFLTFLHCSTCGATGSVIQTMKVLAMSGVLTKGQVATPRHISHLWRF
;
A
#
# COMPACT_ATOMS: atom_id res chain seq x y z
N MET A 1 8.29 6.05 14.23
CA MET A 1 8.30 4.57 14.36
C MET A 1 9.20 4.00 13.28
N LYS A 2 10.32 3.34 13.61
CA LYS A 2 11.16 2.68 12.58
C LYS A 2 10.27 1.70 11.84
N ILE A 3 10.14 1.86 10.52
CA ILE A 3 9.27 0.98 9.74
C ILE A 3 9.86 -0.43 9.89
N LEU A 4 9.08 -1.34 10.47
CA LEU A 4 9.47 -2.73 10.67
C LEU A 4 9.83 -3.29 9.29
N LYS A 5 11.12 -3.62 9.08
CA LYS A 5 11.59 -4.29 7.87
C LYS A 5 10.99 -5.70 7.86
N CYS A 6 9.89 -5.85 7.14
CA CYS A 6 9.14 -7.09 7.08
C CYS A 6 9.51 -7.85 5.80
N GLN A 7 9.82 -9.15 5.91
CA GLN A 7 10.37 -9.94 4.82
C GLN A 7 9.42 -10.03 3.62
N LEU A 8 8.12 -10.23 3.86
CA LEU A 8 7.10 -10.27 2.80
C LEU A 8 7.07 -8.96 2.00
N GLN A 9 7.10 -7.80 2.67
CA GLN A 9 7.14 -6.51 1.99
C GLN A 9 8.48 -6.31 1.26
N MET A 10 9.60 -6.79 1.79
CA MET A 10 10.89 -6.73 1.09
C MET A 10 10.93 -7.62 -0.16
N GLN A 11 10.30 -8.79 -0.14
CA GLN A 11 10.15 -9.65 -1.32
C GLN A 11 9.22 -9.02 -2.35
N ALA A 12 8.04 -8.57 -1.92
CA ALA A 12 7.09 -7.87 -2.78
C ALA A 12 7.67 -6.58 -3.37
N LYS A 13 8.57 -5.89 -2.65
CA LYS A 13 9.33 -4.73 -3.17
C LYS A 13 10.10 -5.09 -4.43
N LYS A 14 10.84 -6.19 -4.41
CA LYS A 14 11.61 -6.67 -5.57
C LYS A 14 10.68 -7.04 -6.73
N GLN A 15 9.56 -7.69 -6.43
CA GLN A 15 8.56 -8.08 -7.44
C GLN A 15 7.92 -6.87 -8.13
N VAL A 16 7.52 -5.85 -7.37
CA VAL A 16 6.93 -4.61 -7.95
C VAL A 16 7.93 -3.89 -8.85
N ILE A 17 9.18 -3.77 -8.42
CA ILE A 17 10.24 -3.15 -9.25
C ILE A 17 10.45 -3.97 -10.53
N SER A 18 10.60 -5.28 -10.43
CA SER A 18 10.76 -6.16 -11.58
C SER A 18 9.57 -6.09 -12.53
N ALA A 19 8.35 -6.07 -12.00
CA ALA A 19 7.13 -5.96 -12.77
C ALA A 19 7.04 -4.65 -13.54
N LEU A 20 7.44 -3.53 -12.92
CA LEU A 20 7.46 -2.22 -13.56
C LEU A 20 8.45 -2.13 -14.74
N HIS A 21 9.46 -3.00 -14.82
CA HIS A 21 10.32 -3.04 -16.01
C HIS A 21 9.59 -3.58 -17.25
N LEU A 22 8.67 -4.53 -17.07
CA LEU A 22 7.98 -5.21 -18.17
C LEU A 22 6.56 -4.69 -18.42
N ASN A 23 5.96 -4.05 -17.41
CA ASN A 23 4.56 -3.63 -17.42
C ASN A 23 4.42 -2.12 -17.20
N ASP A 24 3.36 -1.57 -17.76
CA ASP A 24 3.00 -0.16 -17.58
C ASP A 24 1.88 0.00 -16.55
N LEU A 25 1.16 -1.06 -16.23
CA LEU A 25 0.19 -1.12 -15.13
C LEU A 25 0.48 -2.32 -14.22
N VAL A 26 0.69 -2.07 -12.93
CA VAL A 26 0.90 -3.10 -11.93
C VAL A 26 -0.20 -3.03 -10.88
N PHE A 27 -0.94 -4.12 -10.74
CA PHE A 27 -1.92 -4.30 -9.69
C PHE A 27 -1.25 -4.97 -8.49
N LEU A 28 -1.21 -4.31 -7.35
CA LEU A 28 -0.76 -4.89 -6.09
C LEU A 28 -1.98 -5.24 -5.24
N GLN A 29 -2.37 -6.50 -5.30
CA GLN A 29 -3.51 -7.03 -4.57
C GLN A 29 -3.09 -7.55 -3.20
N GLY A 30 -3.99 -7.50 -2.23
CA GLY A 30 -3.86 -8.27 -1.00
C GLY A 30 -5.02 -7.97 -0.05
N LYS A 31 -5.20 -8.83 0.95
CA LYS A 31 -6.24 -8.63 1.98
C LYS A 31 -6.07 -7.28 2.71
N PRO A 32 -7.12 -6.77 3.37
CA PRO A 32 -6.99 -5.60 4.24
C PRO A 32 -5.85 -5.82 5.26
N LEU A 33 -5.12 -4.74 5.57
CA LEU A 33 -4.03 -4.76 6.55
C LEU A 33 -2.84 -5.69 6.22
N CYS A 34 -2.71 -6.23 4.99
CA CYS A 34 -1.51 -7.02 4.64
C CYS A 34 -0.25 -6.17 4.40
N GLY A 35 -0.34 -4.84 4.44
CA GLY A 35 0.80 -3.92 4.35
C GLY A 35 1.09 -3.34 2.97
N LYS A 36 0.09 -3.30 2.06
CA LYS A 36 0.21 -2.70 0.72
C LYS A 36 0.70 -1.25 0.76
N SER A 37 0.02 -0.39 1.53
CA SER A 37 0.38 1.03 1.67
C SER A 37 1.78 1.24 2.27
N THR A 38 2.20 0.37 3.19
CA THR A 38 3.56 0.37 3.75
C THR A 38 4.60 0.04 2.68
N LEU A 39 4.33 -0.97 1.85
CA LEU A 39 5.19 -1.34 0.74
C LEU A 39 5.32 -0.18 -0.27
N LEU A 40 4.20 0.44 -0.67
CA LEU A 40 4.21 1.59 -1.57
C LEU A 40 5.01 2.75 -0.98
N SER A 41 4.82 3.06 0.31
CA SER A 41 5.56 4.13 0.98
C SER A 41 7.08 3.86 1.01
N PHE A 42 7.50 2.61 1.11
CA PHE A 42 8.92 2.25 1.00
C PHE A 42 9.48 2.38 -0.42
N LEU A 43 8.69 2.02 -1.42
CA LEU A 43 9.09 2.04 -2.83
C LEU A 43 9.16 3.46 -3.40
N PHE A 44 8.20 4.29 -2.99
CA PHE A 44 7.84 5.50 -3.70
C PHE A 44 7.90 6.74 -2.80
N SER A 45 8.78 6.71 -1.79
CA SER A 45 8.99 7.84 -0.87
C SER A 45 9.81 8.97 -1.49
N ARG A 46 10.63 8.69 -2.50
CA ARG A 46 11.57 9.64 -3.13
C ARG A 46 11.84 9.27 -4.59
N ILE A 47 12.33 10.23 -5.36
CA ILE A 47 12.89 10.00 -6.71
C ILE A 47 14.01 8.96 -6.62
N ASP A 48 13.97 7.94 -7.47
CA ASP A 48 15.00 6.92 -7.60
C ASP A 48 15.76 7.18 -8.91
N SER A 49 16.76 8.06 -8.83
CA SER A 49 17.57 8.46 -10.00
C SER A 49 18.32 7.28 -10.63
N ALA A 50 18.72 6.29 -9.84
CA ALA A 50 19.43 5.10 -10.34
C ALA A 50 18.52 4.27 -11.27
N ARG A 51 17.24 4.16 -10.93
CA ARG A 51 16.24 3.47 -11.77
C ARG A 51 15.50 4.42 -12.73
N LYS A 52 15.82 5.71 -12.69
CA LYS A 52 15.14 6.77 -13.43
C LYS A 52 13.63 6.79 -13.17
N ILE A 53 13.22 6.65 -11.90
CA ILE A 53 11.80 6.62 -11.50
C ILE A 53 11.46 7.88 -10.71
N TRP A 54 10.40 8.56 -11.11
CA TRP A 54 9.76 9.62 -10.32
C TRP A 54 8.40 9.15 -9.81
N PRO A 55 8.27 8.84 -8.51
CA PRO A 55 6.98 8.45 -7.96
C PRO A 55 6.07 9.63 -7.68
N ILE A 56 4.78 9.45 -7.97
CA ILE A 56 3.70 10.34 -7.55
C ILE A 56 2.65 9.50 -6.85
N VAL A 57 2.42 9.72 -5.55
CA VAL A 57 1.52 8.87 -4.75
C VAL A 57 0.22 9.60 -4.44
N ILE A 58 -0.89 9.07 -4.96
CA ILE A 58 -2.26 9.49 -4.65
C ILE A 58 -2.87 8.44 -3.72
N ARG A 59 -3.22 8.86 -2.50
CA ARG A 59 -3.94 8.01 -1.54
C ARG A 59 -5.44 8.31 -1.63
N SER A 60 -6.28 7.28 -1.66
CA SER A 60 -7.74 7.42 -1.70
C SER A 60 -8.30 8.40 -0.67
N SER A 61 -7.85 8.28 0.58
CA SER A 61 -8.26 9.16 1.68
C SER A 61 -7.99 10.63 1.41
N HIS A 62 -6.88 10.95 0.72
CA HIS A 62 -6.57 12.33 0.34
C HIS A 62 -7.41 12.79 -0.84
N ALA A 63 -7.72 11.93 -1.81
CA ALA A 63 -8.52 12.31 -2.97
C ALA A 63 -9.99 12.61 -2.64
N HIS A 64 -10.54 11.95 -1.62
CA HIS A 64 -11.86 12.32 -1.09
C HIS A 64 -11.83 13.71 -0.42
N LEU A 65 -10.75 14.04 0.30
CA LEU A 65 -10.57 15.35 0.95
C LEU A 65 -10.30 16.48 -0.06
N CYS A 66 -9.53 16.21 -1.11
CA CYS A 66 -9.17 17.18 -2.14
C CYS A 66 -10.26 17.43 -3.18
N GLY A 67 -11.38 16.70 -3.13
CA GLY A 67 -12.51 16.87 -4.04
C GLY A 67 -12.29 16.31 -5.47
N SER A 68 -11.05 16.32 -5.98
CA SER A 68 -10.71 15.81 -7.32
C SER A 68 -9.33 15.11 -7.40
N LEU A 69 -9.17 14.25 -8.41
CA LEU A 69 -7.89 13.56 -8.70
C LEU A 69 -6.80 14.53 -9.18
N LYS A 70 -7.16 15.58 -9.94
CA LYS A 70 -6.23 16.63 -10.36
C LYS A 70 -5.67 17.39 -9.15
N GLN A 71 -6.53 17.72 -8.19
CA GLN A 71 -6.11 18.36 -6.94
C GLN A 71 -5.18 17.45 -6.12
N SER A 72 -5.48 16.15 -6.11
CA SER A 72 -4.64 15.15 -5.45
C SER A 72 -3.27 15.05 -6.10
N LEU A 73 -3.19 15.14 -7.44
CA LEU A 73 -1.95 15.17 -8.20
C LEU A 73 -1.11 16.40 -7.86
N VAL A 74 -1.72 17.59 -7.90
CA VAL A 74 -1.06 18.86 -7.52
C VAL A 74 -0.53 18.78 -6.08
N SER A 75 -1.33 18.29 -5.15
CA SER A 75 -0.90 18.09 -3.76
C SER A 75 0.24 17.08 -3.64
N ALA A 76 0.21 15.97 -4.39
CA ALA A 76 1.26 14.94 -4.36
C ALA A 76 2.59 15.45 -4.94
N LEU A 77 2.53 16.43 -5.86
CA LEU A 77 3.68 17.12 -6.42
C LEU A 77 4.20 18.27 -5.55
N GLY A 78 3.53 18.58 -4.44
CA GLY A 78 3.88 19.72 -3.58
C GLY A 78 3.60 21.08 -4.21
N LEU A 79 2.69 21.12 -5.18
CA LEU A 79 2.36 22.33 -5.93
C LEU A 79 1.23 23.12 -5.25
N PRO A 80 1.17 24.46 -5.43
CA PRO A 80 0.07 25.28 -4.97
C PRO A 80 -1.29 24.82 -5.53
N HIS A 81 -2.31 24.79 -4.66
CA HIS A 81 -3.63 24.29 -4.98
C HIS A 81 -4.34 24.95 -6.17
N TRP A 82 -4.06 26.24 -6.42
CA TRP A 82 -4.66 26.99 -7.53
C TRP A 82 -4.19 26.50 -8.90
N ILE A 83 -3.04 25.81 -9.00
CA ILE A 83 -2.52 25.29 -10.28
C ILE A 83 -3.50 24.31 -10.95
N ALA A 84 -4.28 23.56 -10.17
CA ALA A 84 -5.25 22.62 -10.72
C ALA A 84 -6.40 23.31 -11.48
N ASN A 85 -6.77 24.52 -11.06
CA ASN A 85 -7.96 25.23 -11.54
C ASN A 85 -7.59 26.37 -12.50
N ASP A 86 -6.56 27.14 -12.16
CA ASP A 86 -6.24 28.41 -12.83
C ASP A 86 -5.11 28.27 -13.85
N SER A 87 -4.33 27.18 -13.80
CA SER A 87 -3.22 26.95 -14.73
C SER A 87 -2.98 25.47 -15.06
N PRO A 88 -3.96 24.77 -15.66
CA PRO A 88 -3.80 23.37 -16.07
C PRO A 88 -2.63 23.17 -17.05
N GLY A 89 -2.29 24.19 -17.85
CA GLY A 89 -1.12 24.18 -18.73
C GLY A 89 0.22 24.11 -17.98
N ALA A 90 0.33 24.73 -16.79
CA ALA A 90 1.56 24.67 -15.99
C ALA A 90 1.79 23.26 -15.42
N LEU A 91 0.74 22.59 -14.94
CA LEU A 91 0.82 21.20 -14.49
C LEU A 91 1.28 20.28 -15.63
N LEU A 92 0.72 20.47 -16.83
CA LEU A 92 1.10 19.71 -18.01
C LEU A 92 2.56 19.95 -18.41
N ASN A 93 3.00 21.21 -18.44
CA ASN A 93 4.37 21.56 -18.78
C ASN A 93 5.37 20.92 -17.80
N LEU A 94 5.08 20.93 -16.50
CA LEU A 94 5.90 20.25 -15.51
C LEU A 94 5.99 18.74 -15.80
N LEU A 95 4.85 18.07 -16.01
CA LEU A 95 4.82 16.63 -16.29
C LEU A 95 5.60 16.28 -17.57
N ARG A 96 5.48 17.12 -18.61
CA ARG A 96 6.22 16.99 -19.86
C ARG A 96 7.72 17.22 -19.66
N GLU A 97 8.10 18.19 -18.85
CA GLU A 97 9.50 18.48 -18.53
C GLU A 97 10.17 17.30 -17.83
N ILE A 98 9.54 16.72 -16.79
CA ILE A 98 10.11 15.54 -16.15
C ILE A 98 10.19 14.37 -17.13
N ASN A 99 9.16 14.15 -17.95
CA ASN A 99 9.20 13.11 -18.95
C ASN A 99 10.35 13.32 -19.98
N SER A 100 10.65 14.58 -20.33
CA SER A 100 11.77 14.93 -21.22
C SER A 100 13.15 14.67 -20.61
N SER A 101 13.26 14.67 -19.27
CA SER A 101 14.50 14.31 -18.55
C SER A 101 14.84 12.81 -18.60
N GLY A 102 13.99 11.99 -19.23
CA GLY A 102 14.18 10.56 -19.36
C GLY A 102 13.81 9.75 -18.11
N LEU A 103 13.11 10.37 -17.16
CA LEU A 103 12.53 9.70 -15.99
C LEU A 103 11.17 9.08 -16.34
N SER A 104 10.95 7.85 -15.89
CA SER A 104 9.63 7.22 -15.89
C SER A 104 8.81 7.75 -14.72
N VAL A 105 7.64 8.31 -15.01
CA VAL A 105 6.69 8.74 -13.98
C VAL A 105 5.92 7.51 -13.51
N VAL A 106 5.97 7.23 -12.21
CA VAL A 106 5.21 6.13 -11.60
C VAL A 106 4.09 6.73 -10.75
N LEU A 107 2.88 6.72 -11.32
CA LEU A 107 1.68 7.10 -10.58
C LEU A 107 1.22 5.93 -9.70
N VAL A 108 1.11 6.17 -8.41
CA VAL A 108 0.68 5.18 -7.43
C VAL A 108 -0.70 5.57 -6.91
N ILE A 109 -1.69 4.70 -7.08
CA ILE A 109 -3.05 4.88 -6.54
C ILE A 109 -3.24 3.86 -5.42
N ASP A 110 -3.19 4.35 -4.18
CA ASP A 110 -3.41 3.54 -2.99
C ASP A 110 -4.92 3.39 -2.73
N ASP A 111 -5.36 2.15 -2.53
CA ASP A 111 -6.73 1.73 -2.26
C ASP A 111 -7.75 2.15 -3.34
N ILE A 112 -7.52 1.66 -4.57
CA ILE A 112 -8.32 2.01 -5.76
C ILE A 112 -9.79 1.59 -5.65
N ASP A 113 -10.08 0.59 -4.83
CA ASP A 113 -11.44 0.06 -4.61
C ASP A 113 -12.44 1.17 -4.24
N THR A 114 -11.98 2.18 -3.49
CA THR A 114 -12.76 3.35 -3.07
C THR A 114 -13.20 4.26 -4.22
N PHE A 115 -12.46 4.28 -5.33
CA PHE A 115 -12.79 5.08 -6.50
C PHE A 115 -13.69 4.33 -7.47
N VAL A 116 -13.70 3.00 -7.42
CA VAL A 116 -14.32 2.18 -8.48
C VAL A 116 -15.59 1.49 -8.01
N SER A 117 -15.82 1.42 -6.70
CA SER A 117 -16.97 0.74 -6.10
C SER A 117 -17.70 1.63 -5.07
N GLY A 118 -18.99 1.37 -4.90
CA GLY A 118 -19.84 2.08 -3.93
C GLY A 118 -20.56 3.32 -4.48
N PRO A 119 -21.45 3.93 -3.67
CA PRO A 119 -22.35 5.01 -4.10
C PRO A 119 -21.63 6.34 -4.39
N ARG A 120 -20.36 6.49 -3.98
CA ARG A 120 -19.51 7.65 -4.27
C ARG A 120 -18.37 7.31 -5.23
N SER A 121 -18.55 6.25 -6.03
CA SER A 121 -17.59 5.85 -7.07
C SER A 121 -17.30 7.02 -8.01
N LYS A 122 -16.02 7.16 -8.35
CA LYS A 122 -15.47 8.12 -9.31
C LYS A 122 -14.78 7.38 -10.46
N HIS A 123 -15.31 6.20 -10.82
CA HIS A 123 -14.70 5.32 -11.83
C HIS A 123 -14.53 6.01 -13.19
N PRO A 124 -15.54 6.72 -13.74
CA PRO A 124 -15.37 7.44 -15.01
C PRO A 124 -14.28 8.52 -14.93
N GLU A 125 -14.29 9.34 -13.88
CA GLU A 125 -13.31 10.42 -13.69
C GLU A 125 -11.90 9.88 -13.50
N LEU A 126 -11.76 8.72 -12.83
CA LEU A 126 -10.49 8.02 -12.71
C LEU A 126 -9.99 7.54 -14.07
N CYS A 127 -10.86 6.94 -14.88
CA CYS A 127 -10.48 6.48 -16.22
C CYS A 127 -10.05 7.66 -17.12
N GLU A 128 -10.83 8.74 -17.14
CA GLU A 128 -10.49 9.96 -17.88
C GLU A 128 -9.16 10.56 -17.41
N PHE A 129 -8.94 10.61 -16.10
CA PHE A 129 -7.69 11.12 -15.53
C PHE A 129 -6.47 10.28 -15.93
N ILE A 130 -6.58 8.95 -15.88
CA ILE A 130 -5.50 8.06 -16.33
C ILE A 130 -5.24 8.22 -17.83
N LEU A 131 -6.29 8.27 -18.66
CA LEU A 131 -6.15 8.47 -20.10
C LEU A 131 -5.51 9.82 -20.44
N PHE A 132 -5.92 10.88 -19.75
CA PHE A 132 -5.32 12.20 -19.86
C PHE A 132 -3.81 12.17 -19.58
N LEU A 133 -3.39 11.57 -18.45
CA LEU A 133 -1.97 11.48 -18.12
C LEU A 133 -1.18 10.65 -19.15
N ARG A 134 -1.77 9.59 -19.70
CA ARG A 134 -1.11 8.76 -20.71
C ARG A 134 -0.87 9.50 -22.03
N ASN A 135 -1.78 10.39 -22.43
CA ASN A 135 -1.60 11.20 -23.63
C ASN A 135 -0.45 12.21 -23.46
N GLU A 136 -0.18 12.61 -22.22
CA GLU A 136 0.76 13.68 -21.89
C GLU A 136 2.14 13.16 -21.45
N ILE A 137 2.19 11.94 -20.92
CA ILE A 137 3.39 11.33 -20.35
C ILE A 137 3.73 10.04 -21.10
N LYS A 138 4.65 10.15 -22.06
CA LYS A 138 5.26 9.06 -22.84
C LYS A 138 5.72 7.86 -21.99
N PHE A 139 6.37 8.10 -20.85
CA PHE A 139 6.88 7.05 -19.95
C PHE A 139 6.09 6.96 -18.64
N LEU A 140 4.76 6.93 -18.73
CA LEU A 140 3.89 6.72 -17.58
C LEU A 140 3.78 5.24 -17.23
N LYS A 141 4.00 4.93 -15.95
CA LYS A 141 3.65 3.66 -15.33
C LYS A 141 2.68 3.92 -14.19
N VAL A 142 1.80 2.95 -13.94
CA VAL A 142 0.79 3.04 -12.90
C VAL A 142 0.90 1.83 -11.98
N VAL A 143 0.92 2.07 -10.67
CA VAL A 143 0.78 1.04 -9.65
C VAL A 143 -0.51 1.30 -8.91
N VAL A 144 -1.42 0.34 -8.89
CA VAL A 144 -2.66 0.46 -8.13
C VAL A 144 -2.71 -0.60 -7.06
N THR A 145 -3.22 -0.28 -5.88
CA THR A 145 -3.49 -1.29 -4.86
C THR A 145 -4.98 -1.54 -4.74
N LEU A 146 -5.32 -2.80 -4.53
CA LEU A 146 -6.70 -3.24 -4.36
C LEU A 146 -6.78 -4.42 -3.39
N THR A 147 -7.99 -4.70 -2.98
CA THR A 147 -8.36 -5.82 -2.12
C THR A 147 -9.11 -6.89 -2.93
N ASN A 148 -9.89 -6.50 -3.94
CA ASN A 148 -10.74 -7.42 -4.70
C ASN A 148 -10.23 -7.72 -6.12
N PHE A 149 -9.91 -8.99 -6.42
CA PHE A 149 -9.37 -9.42 -7.72
C PHE A 149 -10.35 -9.23 -8.89
N ASN A 150 -11.66 -9.26 -8.63
CA ASN A 150 -12.68 -9.29 -9.69
C ASN A 150 -12.71 -8.00 -10.53
N SER A 151 -12.09 -6.92 -10.04
CA SER A 151 -12.06 -5.62 -10.73
C SER A 151 -10.85 -5.45 -11.67
N VAL A 152 -9.85 -6.33 -11.62
CA VAL A 152 -8.57 -6.14 -12.33
C VAL A 152 -8.74 -6.06 -13.85
N ALA A 153 -9.42 -7.05 -14.45
CA ALA A 153 -9.53 -7.14 -15.91
C ALA A 153 -10.30 -5.93 -16.49
N THR A 154 -11.39 -5.55 -15.81
CA THR A 154 -12.19 -4.36 -16.14
C THR A 154 -11.34 -3.10 -16.04
N LEU A 155 -10.59 -2.90 -14.94
CA LEU A 155 -9.73 -1.73 -14.75
C LEU A 155 -8.62 -1.64 -15.81
N ALA A 156 -7.96 -2.77 -16.10
CA ALA A 156 -6.89 -2.80 -17.10
C ALA A 156 -7.40 -2.40 -18.50
N ARG A 157 -8.58 -2.92 -18.87
CA ARG A 157 -9.27 -2.59 -20.12
C ARG A 157 -9.68 -1.13 -20.16
N ASP A 158 -10.31 -0.63 -19.10
CA ASP A 158 -10.85 0.73 -19.06
C ASP A 158 -9.73 1.78 -19.02
N PHE A 159 -8.61 1.49 -18.35
CA PHE A 159 -7.39 2.31 -18.39
C PHE A 159 -6.60 2.15 -19.70
N ARG A 160 -7.01 1.22 -20.57
CA ARG A 160 -6.43 0.90 -21.88
C ARG A 160 -4.94 0.49 -21.83
N PHE A 161 -4.50 -0.18 -20.76
CA PHE A 161 -3.13 -0.69 -20.66
C PHE A 161 -3.04 -2.13 -21.19
N SER A 162 -2.30 -2.32 -22.29
CA SER A 162 -2.06 -3.65 -22.86
C SER A 162 -1.05 -4.47 -22.05
N ARG A 163 -0.04 -3.82 -21.45
CA ARG A 163 0.99 -4.47 -20.62
C ARG A 163 0.68 -4.25 -19.15
N ASN A 164 0.00 -5.22 -18.55
CA ASN A 164 -0.36 -5.20 -17.14
C ASN A 164 -0.04 -6.53 -16.45
N CYS A 165 0.17 -6.47 -15.13
CA CYS A 165 0.33 -7.68 -14.32
C CYS A 165 -0.32 -7.52 -12.94
N VAL A 166 -0.64 -8.64 -12.31
CA VAL A 166 -1.09 -8.68 -10.92
C VAL A 166 -0.04 -9.33 -10.03
N LEU A 167 0.26 -8.66 -8.92
CA LEU A 167 1.09 -9.16 -7.85
C LEU A 167 0.24 -9.29 -6.59
N GLU A 168 0.40 -10.40 -5.88
CA GLU A 168 -0.29 -10.66 -4.64
C GLU A 168 0.66 -10.44 -3.45
N LEU A 169 0.33 -9.48 -2.58
CA LEU A 169 0.93 -9.35 -1.26
C LEU A 169 0.22 -10.30 -0.30
N ARG A 170 0.83 -11.47 -0.13
CA ARG A 170 0.32 -12.55 0.71
C ARG A 170 0.34 -12.17 2.20
N CYS A 171 -0.59 -12.79 2.94
CA CYS A 171 -0.53 -12.83 4.39
C CYS A 171 0.44 -13.92 4.84
N TRP A 172 0.85 -13.86 6.11
CA TRP A 172 1.70 -14.89 6.68
C TRP A 172 0.96 -16.22 6.79
N SER A 173 1.56 -17.29 6.28
CA SER A 173 1.13 -18.66 6.58
C SER A 173 1.47 -19.01 8.02
N SER A 174 0.70 -19.90 8.64
CA SER A 174 1.10 -20.45 9.94
C SER A 174 2.42 -21.22 9.82
N GLY A 175 3.22 -21.21 10.88
CA GLY A 175 4.51 -21.90 10.91
C GLY A 175 5.65 -21.07 11.47
N SER A 176 6.88 -21.54 11.25
CA SER A 176 8.10 -20.99 11.84
C SER A 176 8.38 -19.55 11.41
N GLU A 177 8.17 -19.21 10.14
CA GLU A 177 8.36 -17.84 9.64
C GLU A 177 7.40 -16.84 10.31
N PHE A 178 6.13 -17.23 10.50
CA PHE A 178 5.16 -16.42 11.23
C PHE A 178 5.54 -16.25 12.69
N GLN A 179 5.99 -17.32 13.37
CA GLN A 179 6.48 -17.22 14.74
C GLN A 179 7.68 -16.26 14.85
N GLN A 180 8.63 -16.35 13.92
CA GLN A 180 9.78 -15.43 13.89
C GLN A 180 9.33 -13.98 13.69
N PHE A 181 8.34 -13.75 12.82
CA PHE A 181 7.74 -12.43 12.63
C PHE A 181 7.05 -11.92 13.89
N VAL A 182 6.24 -12.74 14.57
CA VAL A 182 5.58 -12.37 15.84
C VAL A 182 6.62 -12.00 16.90
N VAL A 183 7.68 -12.80 17.06
CA VAL A 183 8.77 -12.49 18.01
C VAL A 183 9.47 -11.18 17.64
N TYR A 184 9.71 -10.93 16.36
CA TYR A 184 10.31 -9.68 15.90
C TYR A 184 9.43 -8.46 16.22
N VAL A 185 8.12 -8.55 15.97
CA VAL A 185 7.16 -7.48 16.29
C VAL A 185 7.05 -7.28 17.81
N ALA A 186 6.98 -8.37 18.58
CA ALA A 186 6.91 -8.35 20.03
C ALA A 186 8.11 -7.63 20.65
N ARG A 187 9.33 -7.96 20.19
CA ARG A 187 10.56 -7.26 20.60
C ARG A 187 10.51 -5.76 20.32
N ALA A 188 9.98 -5.36 19.16
CA ALA A 188 9.82 -3.94 18.83
C ALA A 188 8.78 -3.22 19.71
N CYS A 189 7.93 -3.97 20.40
CA CYS A 189 6.95 -3.47 21.37
C CYS A 189 7.39 -3.71 22.84
N ASN A 190 8.68 -4.03 23.08
CA ASN A 190 9.22 -4.35 24.40
C ASN A 190 8.57 -5.57 25.09
N ILE A 191 8.05 -6.52 24.30
CA ILE A 191 7.56 -7.81 24.80
C ILE A 191 8.67 -8.86 24.61
N GLU A 192 8.95 -9.62 25.66
CA GLU A 192 9.99 -10.65 25.62
C GLU A 192 9.56 -11.87 24.81
N ARG A 193 10.52 -12.55 24.18
CA ARG A 193 10.26 -13.75 23.35
C ARG A 193 9.43 -14.80 24.10
N ARG A 194 9.80 -15.12 25.35
CA ARG A 194 9.12 -16.15 26.15
C ARG A 194 7.63 -15.87 26.36
N GLN A 195 7.22 -14.61 26.26
CA GLN A 195 5.83 -14.21 26.47
C GLN A 195 4.93 -14.48 25.26
N VAL A 196 5.47 -14.76 24.06
CA VAL A 196 4.68 -14.83 22.82
C VAL A 196 4.96 -16.07 21.97
N ILE A 197 5.68 -17.06 22.50
CA ILE A 197 6.06 -18.27 21.76
C ILE A 197 5.13 -19.47 21.98
N GLY A 198 4.09 -19.34 22.82
CA GLY A 198 3.13 -20.42 23.06
C GLY A 198 2.32 -20.76 21.80
N GLU A 199 2.21 -22.05 21.47
CA GLU A 199 1.56 -22.52 20.24
C GLU A 199 0.08 -22.15 20.17
N ASP A 200 -0.66 -22.29 21.27
CA ASP A 200 -2.08 -21.91 21.35
C ASP A 200 -2.27 -20.42 21.05
N PHE A 201 -1.40 -19.58 21.62
CA PHE A 201 -1.43 -18.14 21.39
C PHE A 201 -1.10 -17.80 19.93
N LEU A 202 -0.06 -18.40 19.36
CA LEU A 202 0.34 -18.18 17.97
C LEU A 202 -0.74 -18.63 16.99
N THR A 203 -1.35 -19.78 17.24
CA THR A 203 -2.47 -20.30 16.43
C THR A 203 -3.67 -19.37 16.51
N PHE A 204 -4.07 -18.97 17.72
CA PHE A 204 -5.20 -18.07 17.92
C PHE A 204 -4.96 -16.68 17.30
N LEU A 205 -3.73 -16.15 17.43
CA LEU A 205 -3.32 -14.91 16.78
C LEU A 205 -3.40 -15.01 15.27
N HIS A 206 -2.89 -16.10 14.69
CA HIS A 206 -2.93 -16.33 13.25
C HIS A 206 -4.37 -16.37 12.73
N CYS A 207 -5.24 -17.18 13.37
CA CYS A 207 -6.65 -17.29 13.01
C CYS A 207 -7.36 -15.93 13.12
N SER A 208 -7.16 -15.22 14.23
CA SER A 208 -7.82 -13.93 14.50
C SER A 208 -7.38 -12.82 13.53
N THR A 209 -6.11 -12.85 13.09
CA THR A 209 -5.54 -11.83 12.19
C THR A 209 -5.53 -12.25 10.73
N CYS A 210 -5.90 -13.50 10.43
CA CYS A 210 -5.68 -14.17 9.14
C CYS A 210 -4.22 -14.05 8.64
N GLY A 211 -3.25 -13.92 9.55
CA GLY A 211 -1.85 -13.67 9.23
C GLY A 211 -1.57 -12.32 8.56
N ALA A 212 -2.48 -11.35 8.59
CA ALA A 212 -2.26 -10.04 7.99
C ALA A 212 -1.21 -9.23 8.79
N THR A 213 -0.16 -8.77 8.10
CA THR A 213 1.01 -8.09 8.72
C THR A 213 0.59 -6.94 9.67
N GLY A 214 -0.27 -6.04 9.18
CA GLY A 214 -0.75 -4.88 9.93
C GLY A 214 -1.61 -5.27 11.14
N SER A 215 -2.51 -6.24 10.98
CA SER A 215 -3.34 -6.75 12.07
C SER A 215 -2.49 -7.36 13.18
N VAL A 216 -1.49 -8.18 12.83
CA VAL A 216 -0.55 -8.76 13.81
C VAL A 216 0.20 -7.67 14.58
N ILE A 217 0.73 -6.67 13.87
CA ILE A 217 1.43 -5.53 14.49
C ILE A 217 0.50 -4.76 15.42
N GLN A 218 -0.73 -4.50 15.00
CA GLN A 218 -1.72 -3.77 15.81
C GLN A 218 -2.07 -4.57 17.07
N THR A 219 -2.37 -5.87 16.94
CA THR A 219 -2.65 -6.73 18.09
C THR A 219 -1.48 -6.74 19.08
N MET A 220 -0.23 -6.88 18.61
CA MET A 220 0.94 -6.87 19.51
C MET A 220 1.12 -5.54 20.22
N LYS A 221 0.89 -4.42 19.52
CA LYS A 221 0.94 -3.08 20.14
C LYS A 221 -0.12 -2.95 21.23
N VAL A 222 -1.35 -3.37 20.96
CA VAL A 222 -2.43 -3.29 21.93
C VAL A 222 -2.14 -4.18 23.15
N LEU A 223 -1.60 -5.38 22.96
CA LEU A 223 -1.13 -6.24 24.06
C LEU A 223 -0.01 -5.59 24.89
N ALA A 224 0.92 -4.89 24.26
CA ALA A 224 1.97 -4.16 24.97
C ALA A 224 1.40 -3.00 25.80
N MET A 225 0.43 -2.27 25.23
CA MET A 225 -0.18 -1.09 25.88
C MET A 225 -1.17 -1.44 26.99
N SER A 226 -1.84 -2.60 26.92
CA SER A 226 -2.88 -2.98 27.88
C SER A 226 -2.33 -3.44 29.24
N GLY A 227 -1.02 -3.64 29.37
CA GLY A 227 -0.38 -4.07 30.61
C GLY A 227 -0.63 -5.53 30.99
N VAL A 228 -1.39 -6.29 30.19
CA VAL A 228 -1.72 -7.71 30.44
C VAL A 228 -0.52 -8.64 30.36
N LEU A 229 0.62 -8.16 29.84
CA LEU A 229 1.88 -8.89 29.78
C LEU A 229 2.92 -8.33 30.76
N THR A 230 2.52 -7.48 31.71
CA THR A 230 3.44 -6.97 32.73
C THR A 230 3.94 -8.10 33.64
N LYS A 231 5.09 -7.88 34.29
CA LYS A 231 5.73 -8.86 35.20
C LYS A 231 6.08 -10.20 34.53
N GLY A 232 6.29 -10.22 33.22
CA GLY A 232 6.72 -11.41 32.48
C GLY A 232 5.59 -12.42 32.21
N GLN A 233 4.32 -12.01 32.33
CA GLN A 233 3.19 -12.88 32.01
C GLN A 233 3.22 -13.34 30.55
N VAL A 234 2.86 -14.62 30.32
CA VAL A 234 2.82 -15.22 28.99
C VAL A 234 1.48 -14.91 28.32
N ALA A 235 1.53 -14.57 27.04
CA ALA A 235 0.36 -14.30 26.25
C ALA A 235 -0.44 -15.59 26.00
N THR A 236 -1.77 -15.48 26.14
CA THR A 236 -2.70 -16.59 25.96
C THR A 236 -3.79 -16.18 24.95
N PRO A 237 -4.55 -17.13 24.38
CA PRO A 237 -5.69 -16.83 23.53
C PRO A 237 -6.68 -15.82 24.15
N ARG A 238 -6.91 -15.91 25.47
CA ARG A 238 -7.81 -15.00 26.21
C ARG A 238 -7.40 -13.53 26.08
N HIS A 239 -6.10 -13.25 26.10
CA HIS A 239 -5.60 -11.89 25.96
C HIS A 239 -5.95 -11.30 24.58
N ILE A 240 -6.02 -12.12 23.53
CA ILE A 240 -6.45 -11.68 22.21
C ILE A 240 -7.98 -11.55 22.17
N SER A 241 -8.73 -12.52 22.69
CA SER A 241 -10.20 -12.49 22.68
C SER A 241 -10.78 -11.23 23.33
N HIS A 242 -10.13 -10.71 24.38
CA HIS A 242 -10.57 -9.48 25.04
C HIS A 242 -10.34 -8.21 24.21
N LEU A 243 -9.43 -8.24 23.22
CA LEU A 243 -9.18 -7.09 22.34
C LEU A 243 -10.23 -6.93 21.25
N TRP A 244 -10.86 -8.03 20.82
CA TRP A 244 -11.83 -8.07 19.72
C TRP A 244 -13.29 -8.01 20.18
N ARG A 245 -13.53 -7.75 21.47
CA ARG A 245 -14.88 -7.54 22.02
C ARG A 245 -15.43 -6.11 21.79
N PHE A 246 -14.66 -5.27 21.11
CA PHE A 246 -15.00 -3.90 20.72
C PHE A 246 -14.78 -3.73 19.22
#